data_AF-A0A351R777-F1
#
_entry.id   AF-A0A351R777-F1
#
_cell.length_a   1.000
_cell.length_b   1.000
_cell.length_c   1.000
_cell.angle_alpha   90.00
_cell.angle_beta   90.00
_cell.angle_gamma   90.00
#
_symmetry.space_group_name_H-M   'P 1'
#
loop_
_entity.id
_entity.type
_entity.pdbx_description
1 polymer ?
#
loop_
_entity_poly.entity_id
_entity_poly.type
_entity_poly.pdbx_seq_one_letter_code
_entity_poly.pdbx_strand_id
1 'polypeptide(L)' 'MDKHEFEQFVTEHGKDILRFCRMNAESTERGNELYQDTMVKLLEKQKKLDAAQNIKSYAMQTAILLWKARKIRRRNRHF' A
#
# COMPACT_ATOMS: atom_id res chain seq x y z
N MET A 1 3.16 -5.42 -15.58
CA MET A 1 1.95 -6.06 -15.08
C MET A 1 0.71 -5.48 -15.78
N ASP A 2 -0.26 -6.30 -16.19
CA ASP A 2 -1.55 -5.87 -16.74
C ASP A 2 -2.68 -5.91 -15.69
N LYS A 3 -3.90 -5.49 -16.07
CA LYS A 3 -5.04 -5.39 -15.14
C LYS A 3 -5.41 -6.74 -14.52
N HIS A 4 -5.36 -7.82 -15.30
CA HIS A 4 -5.71 -9.15 -14.82
C HIS A 4 -4.67 -9.68 -13.82
N GLU A 5 -3.39 -9.50 -14.13
CA GLU A 5 -2.30 -9.86 -13.22
C GLU A 5 -2.40 -9.08 -11.89
N PHE A 6 -2.81 -7.81 -11.93
CA PHE A 6 -3.04 -7.05 -10.70
C PHE A 6 -4.24 -7.54 -9.90
N GLU A 7 -5.35 -7.90 -10.56
CA GLU A 7 -6.52 -8.50 -9.89
C GLU A 7 -6.15 -9.84 -9.22
N GLN A 8 -5.32 -10.65 -9.88
CA GLN A 8 -4.79 -11.89 -9.31
C GLN A 8 -3.90 -11.60 -8.10
N PHE A 9 -2.99 -10.63 -8.20
CA PHE A 9 -2.17 -10.19 -7.07
C PHE A 9 -3.02 -9.72 -5.87
N VAL A 10 -4.06 -8.92 -6.12
CA VAL A 10 -4.96 -8.44 -5.06
C VAL A 10 -5.71 -9.61 -4.43
N THR A 11 -6.14 -10.59 -5.22
CA THR A 11 -6.79 -11.80 -4.74
C THR A 11 -5.86 -12.62 -3.85
N GLU A 12 -4.59 -12.77 -4.25
CA GLU A 12 -3.61 -13.60 -3.56
C GLU A 12 -3.00 -12.94 -2.31
N HIS A 13 -2.75 -11.63 -2.36
CA HIS A 13 -1.95 -10.93 -1.34
C HIS A 13 -2.68 -9.76 -0.67
N GLY A 14 -3.84 -9.34 -1.18
CA GLY A 14 -4.57 -8.17 -0.69
C GLY A 14 -4.92 -8.27 0.80
N LYS A 15 -5.35 -9.45 1.28
CA LYS A 15 -5.67 -9.67 2.70
C LYS A 15 -4.46 -9.48 3.61
N ASP A 16 -3.30 -9.98 3.21
CA ASP A 16 -2.06 -9.84 3.98
C ASP A 16 -1.59 -8.39 4.02
N ILE A 17 -1.69 -7.68 2.90
CA ILE A 17 -1.31 -6.27 2.81
C ILE A 17 -2.28 -5.40 3.62
N LEU A 18 -3.58 -5.71 3.61
CA LEU A 18 -4.57 -5.04 4.46
C LEU A 18 -4.27 -5.26 5.94
N ARG A 19 -4.00 -6.50 6.34
CA ARG A 19 -3.60 -6.82 7.72
C ARG A 19 -2.34 -6.06 8.12
N PHE A 20 -1.33 -6.02 7.24
CA PHE A 20 -0.10 -5.27 7.44
C PHE A 20 -0.36 -3.77 7.62
N CYS A 21 -1.21 -3.16 6.78
CA CYS A 21 -1.57 -1.75 6.89
C CYS A 21 -2.26 -1.45 8.23
N ARG A 22 -3.20 -2.30 8.67
CA ARG A 22 -3.89 -2.19 9.96
C ARG A 22 -2.95 -2.34 11.15
N MET A 23 -1.97 -3.25 11.08
CA MET A 23 -0.97 -3.43 12.15
C MET A 23 -0.05 -2.21 12.31
N ASN A 24 0.20 -1.47 11.22
CA ASN A 24 1.12 -0.33 11.23
C ASN A 24 0.42 1.04 11.39
N ALA A 25 -0.89 1.08 11.16
CA ALA A 25 -1.70 2.27 11.36
C ALA A 25 -2.27 2.30 12.78
N GLU A 26 -2.38 3.50 13.34
CA GLU A 26 -2.86 3.74 14.72
C GLU A 26 -4.34 3.39 14.96
N SER A 27 -5.09 3.06 13.91
CA SER A 27 -6.48 2.58 14.00
C SER A 27 -6.84 1.72 12.80
N THR A 28 -7.89 0.90 12.95
CA THR A 28 -8.43 0.07 11.85
C THR A 28 -8.85 0.92 10.66
N GLU A 29 -9.51 2.06 10.91
CA GLU A 29 -9.94 3.01 9.88
C GLU A 29 -8.73 3.55 9.09
N ARG A 30 -7.70 4.04 9.78
CA ARG A 30 -6.46 4.53 9.16
C ARG A 30 -5.72 3.42 8.41
N GLY A 31 -5.80 2.19 8.91
CA GLY A 31 -5.24 1.01 8.23
C GLY A 31 -5.96 0.70 6.93
N ASN A 32 -7.29 0.85 6.89
CA ASN A 32 -8.09 0.68 5.68
C ASN A 32 -7.77 1.77 4.65
N GLU A 33 -7.70 3.04 5.08
CA GLU A 33 -7.28 4.15 4.22
C GLU A 33 -5.88 3.91 3.63
N LEU A 34 -4.92 3.50 4.47
CA LEU A 34 -3.56 3.23 4.04
C LEU A 34 -3.50 2.08 3.02
N TYR A 35 -4.31 1.05 3.19
CA TYR A 35 -4.43 -0.03 2.21
C TYR A 35 -4.94 0.49 0.87
N GLN A 36 -6.00 1.30 0.86
CA GLN A 36 -6.54 1.89 -0.38
C GLN A 36 -5.49 2.76 -1.08
N ASP A 37 -4.84 3.67 -0.34
CA ASP A 37 -3.76 4.52 -0.87
C ASP A 37 -2.62 3.68 -1.48
N THR A 38 -2.27 2.56 -0.82
CA THR A 38 -1.24 1.64 -1.31
C THR A 38 -1.64 0.97 -2.62
N MET A 39 -2.86 0.44 -2.72
CA MET A 39 -3.35 -0.21 -3.93
C MET A 39 -3.41 0.75 -5.11
N VAL A 40 -3.90 1.98 -4.90
CA VAL A 40 -3.89 3.04 -5.90
C VAL A 40 -2.47 3.34 -6.37
N LYS A 41 -1.50 3.42 -5.44
CA LYS A 41 -0.10 3.69 -5.80
C LYS A 41 0.55 2.57 -6.60
N LEU A 42 0.16 1.32 -6.33
CA LEU A 42 0.62 0.17 -7.09
C LEU A 42 0.05 0.17 -8.51
N LEU A 43 -1.24 0.49 -8.67
CA LEU A 43 -1.89 0.66 -9.97
C LEU A 43 -1.20 1.75 -10.82
N GLU A 44 -0.90 2.91 -10.24
CA GLU A 44 -0.17 3.98 -10.94
C GLU A 44 1.19 3.53 -11.47
N LYS A 45 1.84 2.61 -10.75
CA LYS A 45 3.18 2.08 -11.08
C LYS A 45 3.15 0.75 -11.81
N GLN A 46 1.99 0.18 -12.07
CA GLN A 46 1.77 -1.15 -12.63
C GLN A 46 2.56 -1.43 -13.92
N LYS A 47 2.70 -0.43 -14.79
CA LYS A 47 3.49 -0.54 -16.04
C LYS A 47 5.01 -0.62 -15.81
N LYS A 48 5.48 -0.18 -14.64
CA LYS A 48 6.91 -0.19 -14.24
C LYS A 48 7.22 -1.28 -13.20
N LEU A 49 6.19 -1.96 -12.70
CA LEU A 49 6.35 -3.10 -11.81
C LEU A 49 6.72 -4.31 -12.67
N ASP A 50 7.98 -4.70 -12.56
CA ASP A 50 8.49 -5.94 -13.12
C ASP A 50 7.90 -7.11 -12.31
N ALA A 51 7.23 -8.04 -12.99
CA ALA A 51 6.62 -9.21 -12.38
C ALA A 51 7.67 -10.17 -11.79
N ALA A 52 8.94 -10.06 -12.21
CA ALA A 52 10.04 -10.81 -11.63
C ALA A 52 10.44 -10.33 -10.22
N GLN A 53 9.98 -9.14 -9.80
CA GLN A 53 10.23 -8.63 -8.44
C GLN A 53 9.15 -9.10 -7.47
N ASN A 54 9.50 -9.21 -6.19
CA ASN A 54 8.54 -9.55 -5.13
C ASN A 54 7.56 -8.37 -4.89
N ILE A 55 6.45 -8.37 -5.65
CA ILE A 55 5.42 -7.32 -5.64
C ILE A 55 4.82 -7.15 -4.23
N LYS A 56 4.69 -8.25 -3.46
CA LYS A 56 4.18 -8.21 -2.09
C LYS A 56 5.09 -7.38 -1.17
N SER A 57 6.40 -7.63 -1.21
CA SER A 57 7.38 -6.83 -0.46
C SER A 57 7.38 -5.36 -0.90
N TYR A 58 7.24 -5.11 -2.20
CA TYR A 58 7.13 -3.76 -2.74
C TYR A 58 5.87 -3.03 -2.23
N ALA A 59 4.73 -3.72 -2.18
CA ALA A 59 3.48 -3.19 -1.63
C ALA A 59 3.62 -2.83 -0.14
N MET A 60 4.24 -3.70 0.65
CA MET A 60 4.50 -3.44 2.08
C MET A 60 5.43 -2.24 2.28
N GLN A 61 6.50 -2.12 1.48
CA GLN A 61 7.40 -0.97 1.52
C GLN A 61 6.67 0.32 1.14
N THR A 62 5.84 0.28 0.11
CA THR A 62 5.01 1.42 -0.33
C THR A 62 4.08 1.89 0.78
N ALA A 63 3.40 0.96 1.47
CA ALA A 63 2.54 1.28 2.60
C ALA A 63 3.31 1.99 3.73
N ILE A 64 4.50 1.52 4.10
CA ILE A 64 5.31 2.19 5.13
C ILE A 64 5.70 3.61 4.71
N LEU A 65 6.11 3.82 3.45
CA LEU A 65 6.51 5.14 2.96
C LEU A 65 5.32 6.11 2.98
N LEU A 66 4.15 5.68 2.51
CA LEU A 66 2.92 6.47 2.55
C LEU A 66 2.54 6.85 3.98
N TRP A 67 2.63 5.89 4.91
CA TRP A 67 2.32 6.14 6.31
C TRP A 67 3.27 7.15 6.96
N LYS A 68 4.58 7.02 6.74
CA LYS A 68 5.59 7.98 7.22
C LYS A 68 5.31 9.39 6.70
N ALA A 69 5.02 9.53 5.40
CA ALA A 69 4.68 10.83 4.81
C ALA A 69 3.40 11.42 5.42
N ARG A 70 2.39 10.60 5.71
CA ARG A 70 1.13 11.03 6.35
C ARG A 70 1.37 11.53 7.78
N LYS A 71 2.23 10.86 8.55
CA LYS A 71 2.61 11.31 9.91
C LYS A 71 3.35 12.65 9.88
N ILE A 72 4.31 12.83 8.97
CA ILE A 72 5.02 14.11 8.81
C ILE A 72 4.04 15.24 8.45
N ARG A 73 3.15 15.03 7.46
CA ARG A 73 2.13 16.01 7.11
C ARG A 73 1.18 16.35 8.26
N ARG A 74 0.80 15.37 9.10
CA ARG A 74 -0.01 15.62 10.29
C ARG A 74 0.73 16.47 11.32
N ARG A 75 1.98 16.16 11.63
CA ARG A 75 2.81 16.94 12.55
C ARG A 75 2.93 18.40 12.09
N ASN A 76 3.13 18.62 10.78
CA ASN A 76 3.29 19.96 10.22
C ASN A 76 1.98 20.75 10.07
N ARG A 77 0.81 20.15 10.33
CA ARG A 77 -0.50 20.84 10.34
C ARG A 77 -0.86 21.46 11.68
N HIS A 78 -0.07 21.18 12.72
CA HIS A 78 -0.25 21.72 14.07
C HIS A 78 0.76 22.85 14.40
N PHE A 79 1.39 23.42 13.36
CA PHE A 79 2.22 24.62 13.42
C PHE A 79 1.66 25.66 12.46
#